data_AF-A0A074TCF2-F1
#
_entry.id   AF-A0A074TCF2-F1
#
_cell.length_a   1.000
_cell.length_b   1.000
_cell.length_c   1.000
_cell.angle_alpha   90.00
_cell.angle_beta   90.00
_cell.angle_gamma   90.00
#
_symmetry.space_group_name_H-M   'P 1'
#
loop_
_entity.id
_entity.type
_entity.pdbx_description
1 polymer ?
#
loop_
_entity_poly.entity_id
_entity_poly.type
_entity_poly.pdbx_seq_one_letter_code
_entity_poly.pdbx_strand_id
1 'polypeptide(L)'
;MSSFLKRMLAADKFRHLTGGFMMALTGAAFFLLLPLDADRRVAAMMGLIAAAAIAVAKEIIWDKAMHEGDPEALDALATILGAAAGALVFYAT
;
A
#
# COMPACT_ATOMS: atom_id res chain seq x y z
N MET A 1 -3.30 -27.53 -8.88
CA MET A 1 -2.64 -26.71 -7.84
C MET A 1 -3.08 -27.18 -6.46
N SER A 2 -2.15 -27.59 -5.59
CA SER A 2 -2.48 -28.17 -4.28
C SER A 2 -3.12 -27.13 -3.34
N SER A 3 -3.91 -27.60 -2.36
CA SER A 3 -4.56 -26.73 -1.37
C SER A 3 -3.56 -25.98 -0.47
N PHE A 4 -2.31 -26.44 -0.43
CA PHE A 4 -1.20 -25.79 0.25
C PHE A 4 -0.74 -24.52 -0.48
N LEU A 5 -0.49 -24.62 -1.79
CA LEU A 5 -0.05 -23.49 -2.62
C LEU A 5 -1.04 -22.33 -2.60
N LYS A 6 -2.35 -22.63 -2.63
CA LYS A 6 -3.41 -21.61 -2.54
C LYS A 6 -3.34 -20.79 -1.24
N ARG A 7 -2.99 -21.42 -0.11
CA ARG A 7 -2.89 -20.72 1.19
C ARG A 7 -1.66 -19.82 1.26
N MET A 8 -0.54 -20.26 0.70
CA MET A 8 0.67 -19.43 0.63
C MET A 8 0.42 -18.17 -0.19
N LEU A 9 -0.20 -18.32 -1.36
CA LEU A 9 -0.55 -17.19 -2.24
C LEU A 9 -1.53 -16.23 -1.54
N ALA A 10 -2.56 -16.75 -0.86
CA ALA A 10 -3.48 -15.91 -0.11
C ALA A 10 -2.80 -15.17 1.05
N ALA A 11 -1.91 -15.83 1.79
CA ALA A 11 -1.17 -15.20 2.89
C ALA A 11 -0.24 -14.09 2.40
N ASP A 12 0.37 -14.29 1.24
CA ASP A 12 1.22 -13.31 0.59
C ASP A 12 0.44 -12.05 0.19
N LYS A 13 -0.67 -12.20 -0.55
CA LYS A 13 -1.55 -11.06 -0.92
C LYS A 13 -2.13 -10.35 0.30
N PHE A 14 -2.40 -11.09 1.38
CA PHE A 14 -2.83 -10.48 2.64
C PHE A 14 -1.75 -9.61 3.27
N ARG A 15 -0.47 -9.99 3.19
CA ARG A 15 0.64 -9.13 3.66
C ARG A 15 0.71 -7.85 2.86
N HIS A 16 0.61 -7.92 1.53
CA HIS A 16 0.54 -6.74 0.67
C HIS A 16 -0.62 -5.81 1.03
N LEU A 17 -1.81 -6.38 1.22
CA LEU A 17 -2.99 -5.65 1.70
C LEU A 17 -2.74 -4.95 3.04
N THR A 18 -2.22 -5.67 4.04
CA THR A 18 -1.92 -5.08 5.35
C THR A 18 -0.80 -4.03 5.29
N GLY A 19 0.21 -4.24 4.45
CA GLY A 19 1.30 -3.29 4.24
C GLY A 19 0.79 -1.99 3.64
N GLY A 20 -0.05 -2.07 2.61
CA GLY A 20 -0.73 -0.92 2.01
C GLY A 20 -1.57 -0.14 3.02
N PHE A 21 -2.37 -0.85 3.82
CA PHE A 21 -3.20 -0.24 4.86
C PHE A 21 -2.36 0.55 5.86
N MET A 22 -1.29 -0.06 6.38
CA MET A 22 -0.41 0.59 7.35
C MET A 22 0.33 1.78 6.73
N MET A 23 0.85 1.64 5.50
CA MET A 23 1.53 2.74 4.79
C MET A 23 0.64 3.96 4.59
N ALA A 24 -0.63 3.76 4.22
CA ALA A 24 -1.57 4.87 4.06
C ALA A 24 -1.86 5.58 5.39
N LEU A 25 -2.06 4.82 6.48
CA LEU A 25 -2.26 5.40 7.82
C LEU A 25 -1.04 6.20 8.28
N THR A 26 0.15 5.61 8.20
CA THR A 26 1.39 6.27 8.64
C THR A 26 1.74 7.46 7.76
N GLY A 27 1.53 7.34 6.45
CA GLY A 27 1.74 8.43 5.50
C GLY A 27 0.79 9.59 5.76
N ALA A 28 -0.51 9.31 5.92
CA ALA A 28 -1.50 10.34 6.23
C ALA A 28 -1.21 11.03 7.58
N ALA A 29 -0.86 10.27 8.62
CA ALA A 29 -0.43 10.84 9.90
C ALA A 29 0.79 11.74 9.75
N PHE A 30 1.80 11.31 8.97
CA PHE A 30 2.97 12.12 8.69
C PHE A 30 2.61 13.43 7.98
N PHE A 31 1.74 13.41 6.96
CA PHE A 31 1.32 14.62 6.24
C PHE A 31 0.54 15.61 7.11
N LEU A 32 -0.24 15.14 8.09
CA LEU A 32 -0.89 16.02 9.08
C LEU A 32 0.12 16.69 10.03
N LEU A 33 1.24 16.03 10.32
CA LEU A 33 2.26 16.53 11.23
C LEU A 33 3.24 17.50 10.54
N LEU A 34 3.26 17.53 9.22
CA LEU A 34 4.01 18.53 8.48
C LEU A 34 3.36 19.91 8.66
N PRO A 35 4.13 21.00 8.64
CA PRO A 35 3.60 22.38 8.64
C PRO A 35 3.03 22.75 7.26
N LEU A 36 2.36 21.79 6.62
CA LEU A 36 1.53 21.98 5.45
C LEU A 36 0.12 22.13 6.00
N ASP A 37 -0.59 23.18 5.61
CA ASP A 37 -1.97 23.45 6.05
C ASP A 37 -2.95 22.43 5.41
N ALA A 38 -2.69 21.15 5.66
CA ALA A 38 -3.35 20.01 5.10
C ALA A 38 -4.43 19.54 6.08
N ASP A 39 -5.68 19.66 5.68
CA ASP A 39 -6.76 19.06 6.43
C ASP A 39 -6.66 17.51 6.39
N ARG A 40 -7.46 16.86 7.23
CA ARG A 40 -7.50 15.39 7.32
C ARG A 40 -7.81 14.72 5.97
N ARG A 41 -8.56 15.38 5.09
CA ARG A 41 -8.91 14.83 3.76
C ARG A 41 -7.70 14.83 2.85
N VAL A 42 -7.00 15.97 2.79
CA VAL A 42 -5.77 16.12 2.03
C VAL A 42 -4.73 15.13 2.53
N ALA A 43 -4.55 15.02 3.86
CA ALA A 43 -3.61 14.07 4.44
C ALA A 43 -3.94 12.61 4.11
N ALA A 44 -5.21 12.20 4.20
CA ALA A 44 -5.66 10.86 3.82
C ALA A 44 -5.36 10.56 2.34
N MET A 45 -5.66 11.51 1.44
CA MET A 45 -5.35 11.40 0.01
C MET A 45 -3.84 11.30 -0.24
N MET A 46 -3.03 12.12 0.43
CA MET A 46 -1.58 12.11 0.27
C MET A 46 -0.97 10.79 0.78
N GLY A 47 -1.47 10.25 1.90
CA GLY A 47 -1.09 8.93 2.38
C GLY A 47 -1.39 7.81 1.37
N LEU A 48 -2.59 7.83 0.77
CA LEU A 48 -2.97 6.89 -0.30
C LEU A 48 -2.06 7.00 -1.53
N ILE A 49 -1.85 8.22 -2.03
CA ILE A 49 -1.01 8.47 -3.21
C ILE A 49 0.43 7.99 -2.95
N ALA A 50 0.99 8.30 -1.79
CA ALA A 50 2.32 7.86 -1.41
C ALA A 50 2.41 6.33 -1.36
N ALA A 51 1.45 5.65 -0.71
CA ALA A 51 1.44 4.19 -0.64
C ALA A 51 1.29 3.54 -2.01
N ALA A 52 0.42 4.07 -2.88
CA ALA A 52 0.25 3.58 -4.25
C ALA A 52 1.51 3.79 -5.11
N ALA A 53 2.16 4.96 -4.98
CA ALA A 53 3.40 5.25 -5.66
C ALA A 53 4.52 4.30 -5.21
N ILE A 54 4.65 4.03 -3.91
CA ILE A 54 5.61 3.06 -3.35
C ILE A 54 5.32 1.65 -3.87
N ALA A 55 4.06 1.23 -3.90
CA ALA A 55 3.67 -0.08 -4.41
C ALA A 55 4.10 -0.28 -5.87
N VAL A 56 3.80 0.69 -6.73
CA VAL A 56 4.18 0.65 -8.15
C VAL A 56 5.70 0.76 -8.32
N ALA A 57 6.35 1.64 -7.54
CA ALA A 57 7.80 1.81 -7.59
C ALA A 57 8.55 0.53 -7.18
N LYS A 58 8.06 -0.20 -6.17
CA LYS A 58 8.60 -1.50 -5.78
C LYS A 58 8.53 -2.49 -6.94
N GLU A 59 7.37 -2.65 -7.59
CA GLU A 59 7.24 -3.60 -8.71
C GLU A 59 8.15 -3.24 -9.91
N ILE A 60 8.28 -1.95 -10.23
CA ILE A 60 9.07 -1.50 -11.39
C ILE A 60 10.57 -1.51 -11.09
N ILE A 61 10.98 -0.97 -9.95
CA ILE A 61 12.40 -0.77 -9.62
C ILE A 61 12.97 -2.03 -8.98
N TRP A 62 12.32 -2.54 -7.93
CA TRP A 62 12.85 -3.66 -7.16
C TRP A 62 12.67 -4.99 -7.90
N ASP A 63 11.45 -5.33 -8.29
CA ASP A 63 11.21 -6.65 -8.89
C ASP A 63 11.69 -6.69 -10.34
N LYS A 64 11.31 -5.69 -11.15
CA LYS A 64 11.62 -5.71 -12.58
C LYS A 64 13.04 -5.23 -12.93
N ALA A 65 13.53 -4.14 -12.34
CA ALA A 65 14.82 -3.58 -12.72
C ALA A 65 16.00 -4.18 -11.93
N MET A 66 15.81 -4.50 -10.65
CA MET A 66 16.84 -5.12 -9.81
C MET A 66 16.77 -6.65 -9.79
N HIS A 67 15.70 -7.27 -10.33
CA HIS A 67 15.51 -8.72 -10.36
C HIS A 67 15.46 -9.39 -8.98
N GLU A 68 15.06 -8.64 -7.95
CA GLU A 68 15.02 -9.10 -6.56
C GLU A 68 13.65 -9.72 -6.17
N GLY A 69 12.73 -9.87 -7.12
CA GLY A 69 11.41 -10.46 -6.95
C GLY A 69 10.75 -10.81 -8.28
N ASP A 70 9.60 -11.49 -8.21
CA ASP A 70 8.77 -11.76 -9.40
C ASP A 70 7.78 -10.60 -9.58
N PRO A 71 7.81 -9.86 -10.70
CA PRO A 71 6.88 -8.76 -10.91
C PRO A 71 5.43 -9.27 -10.95
N GLU A 72 4.64 -8.96 -9.93
CA GLU A 72 3.27 -9.45 -9.79
C GLU A 72 2.32 -8.28 -9.58
N ALA A 73 1.60 -7.90 -10.65
CA ALA A 73 0.65 -6.78 -10.60
C ALA A 73 -0.44 -6.93 -9.52
N LEU A 74 -0.74 -8.16 -9.10
CA LEU A 74 -1.68 -8.43 -8.01
C LEU A 74 -1.15 -8.00 -6.64
N ASP A 75 0.17 -7.93 -6.44
CA ASP A 75 0.79 -7.43 -5.20
C ASP A 75 0.68 -5.91 -5.09
N ALA A 76 0.97 -5.20 -6.18
CA ALA A 76 0.71 -3.77 -6.24
C ALA A 76 -0.78 -3.49 -6.04
N LEU A 77 -1.67 -4.24 -6.69
CA LEU A 77 -3.12 -4.07 -6.54
C LEU A 77 -3.56 -4.32 -5.08
N ALA A 78 -3.11 -5.42 -4.46
CA ALA A 78 -3.43 -5.71 -3.06
C ALA A 78 -2.94 -4.61 -2.12
N THR A 79 -1.72 -4.10 -2.36
CA THR A 79 -1.16 -2.97 -1.60
C THR A 79 -2.01 -1.70 -1.78
N ILE A 80 -2.42 -1.36 -3.00
CA ILE A 80 -3.26 -0.20 -3.29
C ILE A 80 -4.65 -0.33 -2.65
N LEU A 81 -5.26 -1.51 -2.68
CA LEU A 81 -6.55 -1.76 -2.02
C LEU A 81 -6.45 -1.61 -0.50
N GLY A 82 -5.37 -2.13 0.09
CA GLY A 82 -5.06 -1.93 1.50
C GLY A 82 -4.92 -0.46 1.84
N ALA A 83 -4.16 0.27 1.03
CA ALA A 83 -3.95 1.71 1.19
C ALA A 83 -5.25 2.50 1.09
N ALA A 84 -6.14 2.15 0.16
CA ALA A 84 -7.46 2.76 0.03
C ALA A 84 -8.31 2.57 1.29
N ALA A 85 -8.30 1.35 1.86
CA ALA A 85 -8.98 1.09 3.13
C ALA A 85 -8.36 1.88 4.30
N GLY A 86 -7.03 1.96 4.38
CA GLY A 86 -6.33 2.74 5.40
C GLY A 86 -6.66 4.24 5.31
N ALA A 87 -6.62 4.81 4.11
CA ALA A 87 -6.98 6.19 3.87
C ALA A 87 -8.45 6.49 4.22
N LEU A 88 -9.37 5.56 3.91
CA LEU A 88 -10.78 5.70 4.28
C LEU A 88 -10.95 5.71 5.81
N VAL A 89 -10.29 4.81 6.52
CA VAL A 89 -10.32 4.76 7.99
C VAL A 89 -9.76 6.06 8.58
N PHE A 90 -8.63 6.53 8.07
CA PHE A 90 -8.03 7.78 8.53
C PHE A 90 -8.93 8.99 8.30
N TYR A 91 -9.58 9.05 7.13
CA TYR A 91 -10.51 10.12 6.77
C TYR A 91 -11.76 10.13 7.67
N ALA A 92 -12.26 8.94 8.03
CA ALA A 92 -13.50 8.77 8.79
C ALA A 92 -13.33 8.85 10.32
N THR A 93 -12.10 8.75 10.82
CA THR A 93 -11.74 9.06 12.22
C THR A 93 -11.70 10.58 12.40
#